data_AF-A0A7L3MG18-F1
#
_entry.id   AF-A0A7L3MG18-F1
#
_cell.length_a   1.000
_cell.length_b   1.000
_cell.length_c   1.000
_cell.angle_alpha   90.00
_cell.angle_beta   90.00
_cell.angle_gamma   90.00
#
_symmetry.space_group_name_H-M   'P 1'
#
loop_
_entity.id
_entity.type
_entity.pdbx_description
1 polymer ?
#
loop_
_entity_poly.entity_id
_entity_poly.type
_entity_poly.pdbx_seq_one_letter_code
_entity_poly.pdbx_strand_id
1 'polypeptide(L)'
;ALSVFPQLQHPSAEVREYACASISQVLQQKQVIPAFVQRDVVRCLGPLLMDHSLAVRETAAGALRNLSACGGFDVCDEMVTNDVMTPLVALLKECSTGLDANQLSPKKCRGMNKNYIEDIANEAINLLWNICECNNTALYIFNKEGCLEAVLNYMKKFATNVDLAISVANCLQAVTEDNPDLLSSFNASAQQILEMVMLCPESSMKHILLRTLIAGTIWNIKDTIPPGSLGSTVNAILKIFSESLAIDAGETIIHMNEAEKNRLKLAVEAETEENMSDTTENCVLSEDDNMEEIPKGKLRRESDVSDLLPSDKWELKEVTALLTAQQTALEIIVNMCCSE
;
A
#
# COMPACT_ATOMS: atom_id res chain seq x y z
N ALA A 1 -22.42 12.57 0.01
CA ALA A 1 -21.73 11.27 0.20
C ALA A 1 -22.71 10.15 0.53
N LEU A 2 -23.47 10.18 1.63
CA LEU A 2 -24.33 9.06 2.04
C LEU A 2 -25.52 8.72 1.10
N SER A 3 -25.82 9.57 0.12
CA SER A 3 -26.83 9.34 -0.92
C SER A 3 -26.43 8.29 -1.96
N VAL A 4 -25.16 7.87 -2.00
CA VAL A 4 -24.65 6.90 -3.00
C VAL A 4 -24.85 5.44 -2.57
N PHE A 5 -25.23 5.16 -1.33
CA PHE A 5 -25.43 3.79 -0.83
C PHE A 5 -26.40 2.95 -1.68
N PRO A 6 -27.58 3.46 -2.12
CA PRO A 6 -28.46 2.69 -3.00
C PRO A 6 -27.83 2.33 -4.35
N GLN A 7 -26.84 3.11 -4.80
CA GLN A 7 -26.17 2.89 -6.08
C GLN A 7 -25.21 1.68 -6.03
N LEU A 8 -24.76 1.26 -4.84
CA LEU A 8 -23.94 0.06 -4.65
C LEU A 8 -24.64 -1.24 -5.06
N GLN A 9 -25.97 -1.25 -5.12
CA GLN A 9 -26.78 -2.40 -5.53
C GLN A 9 -27.41 -2.22 -6.92
N HIS A 10 -26.95 -1.21 -7.67
CA HIS A 10 -27.48 -0.92 -8.99
C HIS A 10 -27.07 -2.01 -10.01
N PRO A 11 -27.92 -2.39 -10.98
CA PRO A 11 -27.58 -3.43 -11.96
C PRO A 11 -26.40 -3.06 -12.88
N SER A 12 -26.22 -1.77 -13.20
CA SER A 12 -25.06 -1.29 -13.96
C SER A 12 -23.78 -1.30 -13.12
N ALA A 13 -22.73 -1.95 -13.63
CA ALA A 13 -21.40 -1.98 -13.01
C ALA A 13 -20.77 -0.59 -12.92
N GLU A 14 -20.95 0.27 -13.93
CA GLU A 14 -20.41 1.64 -13.94
C GLU A 14 -20.98 2.48 -12.78
N VAL A 15 -22.26 2.29 -12.48
CA VAL A 15 -22.92 3.00 -11.37
C VAL A 15 -22.41 2.50 -10.02
N ARG A 16 -22.17 1.19 -9.88
CA ARG A 16 -21.59 0.62 -8.65
C ARG A 16 -20.15 1.08 -8.47
N GLU A 17 -19.35 1.06 -9.53
CA GLU A 17 -17.96 1.53 -9.54
C GLU A 17 -17.88 3.00 -9.13
N TYR A 18 -18.70 3.86 -9.75
CA TYR A 18 -18.77 5.27 -9.40
C TYR A 18 -19.15 5.48 -7.93
N ALA A 19 -20.10 4.70 -7.41
CA ALA A 19 -20.49 4.76 -6.01
C ALA A 19 -19.34 4.34 -5.08
N CYS A 20 -18.65 3.23 -5.37
CA CYS A 20 -17.47 2.79 -4.63
C CYS A 20 -16.36 3.85 -4.64
N ALA A 21 -16.03 4.39 -5.81
CA ALA A 21 -15.01 5.44 -5.96
C ALA A 21 -15.38 6.71 -5.18
N SER A 22 -16.65 7.13 -5.25
CA SER A 22 -17.15 8.28 -4.49
C SER A 22 -17.07 8.07 -2.97
N ILE A 23 -17.37 6.86 -2.49
CA ILE A 23 -17.20 6.50 -1.09
C ILE A 23 -15.72 6.50 -0.70
N SER A 24 -14.87 5.87 -1.51
CA SER A 24 -13.42 5.77 -1.29
C SER A 24 -12.78 7.14 -1.11
N GLN A 25 -13.11 8.10 -1.98
CA GLN A 25 -12.61 9.48 -1.89
C GLN A 25 -13.02 10.16 -0.58
N VAL A 26 -14.27 9.98 -0.16
CA VAL A 26 -14.79 10.63 1.05
C VAL A 26 -14.20 9.99 2.31
N LEU A 27 -13.95 8.69 2.33
CA LEU A 27 -13.43 7.96 3.49
C LEU A 27 -12.00 8.34 3.90
N GLN A 28 -11.27 9.07 3.06
CA GLN A 28 -9.98 9.66 3.43
C GLN A 28 -10.11 10.73 4.54
N GLN A 29 -11.34 11.20 4.79
CA GLN A 29 -11.65 12.21 5.77
C GLN A 29 -12.16 11.56 7.08
N LYS A 30 -11.31 11.51 8.11
CA LYS A 30 -11.64 10.84 9.40
C LYS A 30 -12.98 11.27 10.02
N GLN A 31 -13.39 12.53 9.84
CA GLN A 31 -14.64 13.08 10.39
C GLN A 31 -15.91 12.42 9.82
N VAL A 32 -15.84 11.82 8.63
CA VAL A 32 -17.04 11.20 8.01
C VAL A 32 -17.24 9.75 8.44
N ILE A 33 -16.20 9.11 8.95
CA ILE A 33 -16.17 7.66 9.20
C ILE A 33 -17.30 7.20 10.13
N PRO A 34 -17.58 7.88 11.27
CA PRO A 34 -18.69 7.48 12.14
C PRO A 34 -20.04 7.43 11.42
N ALA A 35 -20.28 8.33 10.47
CA ALA A 35 -21.54 8.37 9.72
C ALA A 35 -21.66 7.24 8.69
N PHE A 36 -20.55 6.76 8.13
CA PHE A 36 -20.51 5.60 7.24
C PHE A 36 -20.67 4.29 8.00
N VAL A 37 -19.98 4.17 9.14
CA VAL A 37 -20.08 3.05 10.06
C VAL A 37 -21.53 2.86 10.53
N GLN A 38 -22.21 3.92 10.96
CA GLN A 38 -23.62 3.90 11.35
C GLN A 38 -24.59 3.44 10.24
N ARG A 39 -24.13 3.40 8.99
CA ARG A 39 -24.92 2.94 7.83
C ARG A 39 -24.45 1.59 7.27
N ASP A 40 -23.75 0.81 8.08
CA ASP A 40 -23.30 -0.53 7.71
C ASP A 40 -22.46 -0.55 6.42
N VAL A 41 -21.61 0.47 6.21
CA VAL A 41 -20.79 0.59 4.99
C VAL A 41 -20.00 -0.68 4.67
N VAL A 42 -19.52 -1.40 5.69
CA VAL A 42 -18.81 -2.67 5.54
C VAL A 42 -19.71 -3.73 4.93
N ARG A 43 -20.96 -3.86 5.41
CA ARG A 43 -21.92 -4.82 4.86
C ARG A 43 -22.34 -4.49 3.44
N CYS A 44 -22.28 -3.21 3.05
CA CYS A 44 -22.55 -2.79 1.68
C CYS A 44 -21.38 -3.04 0.73
N LEU A 45 -20.14 -2.77 1.16
CA LEU A 45 -18.94 -2.88 0.32
C LEU A 45 -18.33 -4.30 0.31
N GLY A 46 -18.40 -5.03 1.41
CA GLY A 46 -17.80 -6.36 1.55
C GLY A 46 -18.20 -7.34 0.45
N PRO A 47 -19.50 -7.47 0.09
CA PRO A 47 -19.92 -8.32 -1.02
C PRO A 47 -19.39 -7.88 -2.39
N LEU A 48 -19.10 -6.58 -2.58
CA LEU A 48 -18.61 -6.05 -3.86
C LEU A 48 -17.15 -6.42 -4.14
N LEU A 49 -16.41 -6.93 -3.15
CA LEU A 49 -15.12 -7.60 -3.37
C LEU A 49 -15.25 -8.81 -4.31
N MET A 50 -16.45 -9.39 -4.41
CA MET A 50 -16.76 -10.53 -5.28
C MET A 50 -17.64 -10.14 -6.49
N ASP A 51 -17.74 -8.85 -6.84
CA ASP A 51 -18.55 -8.36 -7.96
C ASP A 51 -18.11 -9.01 -9.31
N HIS A 52 -18.96 -9.06 -10.33
CA HIS A 52 -18.53 -9.55 -11.65
C HIS A 52 -17.59 -8.58 -12.38
N SER A 53 -17.64 -7.29 -12.05
CA SER A 53 -16.77 -6.26 -12.64
C SER A 53 -15.50 -6.09 -11.82
N LEU A 54 -14.34 -6.26 -12.46
CA LEU A 54 -13.03 -6.03 -11.84
C LEU A 54 -12.88 -4.59 -11.33
N ALA A 55 -13.41 -3.59 -12.06
CA ALA A 55 -13.34 -2.19 -11.64
C ALA A 55 -14.17 -1.93 -10.37
N VAL A 56 -15.30 -2.62 -10.21
CA VAL A 56 -16.09 -2.55 -8.97
C VAL A 56 -15.33 -3.19 -7.81
N ARG A 57 -14.66 -4.34 -8.04
CA ARG A 57 -13.85 -4.98 -7.00
C ARG A 57 -12.71 -4.09 -6.53
N GLU A 58 -11.98 -3.49 -7.47
CA GLU A 58 -10.86 -2.59 -7.19
C GLU A 58 -11.31 -1.39 -6.36
N THR A 59 -12.36 -0.70 -6.80
CA THR A 59 -12.88 0.49 -6.12
C THR A 59 -13.52 0.16 -4.76
N ALA A 60 -14.16 -1.02 -4.62
CA ALA A 60 -14.69 -1.50 -3.35
C ALA A 60 -13.57 -1.85 -2.35
N ALA A 61 -12.52 -2.54 -2.82
CA ALA A 61 -11.33 -2.84 -2.02
C ALA A 61 -10.65 -1.55 -1.56
N GLY A 62 -10.47 -0.57 -2.46
CA GLY A 62 -9.90 0.73 -2.10
C GLY A 62 -10.77 1.52 -1.11
N ALA A 63 -12.10 1.46 -1.23
CA ALA A 63 -12.99 2.08 -0.25
C ALA A 63 -12.85 1.44 1.14
N LEU A 64 -12.80 0.12 1.23
CA LEU A 64 -12.58 -0.61 2.50
C LEU A 64 -11.18 -0.38 3.06
N ARG A 65 -10.15 -0.28 2.21
CA ARG A 65 -8.78 0.08 2.59
C ARG A 65 -8.72 1.46 3.22
N ASN A 66 -9.39 2.45 2.64
CA ASN A 66 -9.46 3.79 3.21
C ASN A 66 -10.25 3.81 4.53
N LEU A 67 -11.34 3.03 4.61
CA LEU A 67 -12.13 2.88 5.84
C LEU A 67 -11.28 2.37 7.00
N SER A 68 -10.55 1.27 6.78
CA SER A 68 -9.68 0.65 7.80
C SER A 68 -8.53 1.58 8.19
N ALA A 69 -7.79 2.14 7.23
CA ALA A 69 -6.66 3.04 7.48
C ALA A 69 -7.08 4.30 8.26
N CYS A 70 -8.18 4.93 7.87
CA CYS A 70 -8.60 6.18 8.48
C CYS A 70 -9.42 5.98 9.77
N GLY A 71 -10.07 4.82 9.92
CA GLY A 71 -10.95 4.47 11.03
C GLY A 71 -10.24 3.94 12.28
N GLY A 72 -9.06 3.34 12.12
CA GLY A 72 -8.28 2.78 13.24
C GLY A 72 -8.89 1.52 13.85
N PHE A 73 -8.42 1.14 15.04
CA PHE A 73 -8.72 -0.13 15.71
C PHE A 73 -10.22 -0.45 15.80
N ASP A 74 -11.04 0.49 16.30
CA ASP A 74 -12.48 0.27 16.50
C ASP A 74 -13.20 -0.09 15.18
N VAL A 75 -12.80 0.55 14.08
CA VAL A 75 -13.40 0.30 12.76
C VAL A 75 -12.92 -1.04 12.20
N CYS A 76 -11.64 -1.38 12.36
CA CYS A 76 -11.13 -2.70 11.98
C CYS A 76 -11.84 -3.84 12.75
N ASP A 77 -12.09 -3.67 14.04
CA ASP A 77 -12.85 -4.64 14.86
C ASP A 77 -14.28 -4.83 14.36
N GLU A 78 -14.96 -3.73 14.04
CA GLU A 78 -16.28 -3.78 13.45
C GLU A 78 -16.27 -4.43 12.06
N MET A 79 -15.24 -4.16 11.25
CA MET A 79 -15.08 -4.76 9.93
C MET A 79 -14.96 -6.28 10.02
N VAL A 80 -14.17 -6.80 10.97
CA VAL A 80 -14.05 -8.25 11.23
C VAL A 80 -15.37 -8.82 11.74
N THR A 81 -16.04 -8.12 12.65
CA THR A 81 -17.38 -8.52 13.18
C THR A 81 -18.43 -8.61 12.06
N ASN A 82 -18.29 -7.77 11.03
CA ASN A 82 -19.15 -7.75 9.86
C ASN A 82 -18.66 -8.68 8.72
N ASP A 83 -17.75 -9.62 9.03
CA ASP A 83 -17.27 -10.68 8.14
C ASP A 83 -16.58 -10.16 6.86
N VAL A 84 -15.82 -9.07 6.93
CA VAL A 84 -15.06 -8.57 5.76
C VAL A 84 -13.94 -9.54 5.35
N MET A 85 -13.42 -10.33 6.29
CA MET A 85 -12.28 -11.23 6.04
C MET A 85 -12.64 -12.36 5.08
N THR A 86 -13.87 -12.89 5.11
CA THR A 86 -14.29 -13.97 4.21
C THR A 86 -14.19 -13.57 2.72
N PRO A 87 -14.84 -12.48 2.24
CA PRO A 87 -14.70 -12.05 0.86
C PRO A 87 -13.29 -11.54 0.54
N LEU A 88 -12.57 -10.95 1.49
CA LEU A 88 -11.19 -10.52 1.29
C LEU A 88 -10.24 -11.69 1.01
N VAL A 89 -10.31 -12.76 1.81
CA VAL A 89 -9.50 -13.98 1.62
C VAL A 89 -9.83 -14.64 0.27
N ALA A 90 -11.10 -14.68 -0.11
CA ALA A 90 -11.52 -15.21 -1.41
C ALA A 90 -10.91 -14.39 -2.57
N LEU A 91 -11.00 -13.06 -2.49
CA LEU A 91 -10.41 -12.14 -3.48
C LEU A 91 -8.89 -12.30 -3.60
N LEU A 92 -8.18 -12.39 -2.46
CA LEU A 92 -6.73 -12.59 -2.41
C LEU A 92 -6.30 -13.92 -3.04
N LYS A 93 -7.07 -14.99 -2.86
CA LYS A 93 -6.76 -16.28 -3.51
C LYS A 93 -7.05 -16.21 -5.00
N GLU A 94 -8.16 -15.60 -5.41
CA GLU A 94 -8.53 -15.44 -6.82
C GLU A 94 -7.49 -14.60 -7.59
N CYS A 95 -7.12 -13.43 -7.08
CA CYS A 95 -6.11 -12.58 -7.72
C CYS A 95 -4.75 -13.29 -7.82
N SER A 96 -4.32 -14.04 -6.79
CA SER A 96 -3.07 -14.80 -6.81
C SER A 96 -3.05 -15.83 -7.95
N THR A 97 -4.15 -16.55 -8.16
CA THR A 97 -4.26 -17.47 -9.31
C THR A 97 -4.26 -16.75 -10.67
N GLY A 98 -4.82 -15.54 -10.74
CA GLY A 98 -4.81 -14.69 -11.92
C GLY A 98 -3.42 -14.19 -12.31
N LEU A 99 -2.53 -13.96 -11.34
CA LEU A 99 -1.13 -13.56 -11.59
C LEU A 99 -0.36 -14.63 -12.36
N ASP A 100 -0.58 -15.90 -12.05
CA ASP A 100 0.12 -17.03 -12.68
C ASP A 100 -0.37 -17.25 -14.11
N ALA A 101 -1.68 -17.12 -14.35
CA ALA A 101 -2.28 -17.21 -15.68
C ALA A 101 -1.72 -16.12 -16.62
N ASN A 102 -1.55 -14.89 -16.11
CA ASN A 102 -0.98 -13.79 -16.87
C ASN A 102 0.51 -14.00 -17.21
N GLN A 103 1.27 -14.73 -16.37
CA GLN A 103 2.66 -15.09 -16.66
C GLN A 103 2.79 -16.15 -17.76
N LEU A 104 1.85 -17.10 -17.82
CA LEU A 104 1.84 -18.17 -18.83
C LEU A 104 1.35 -17.70 -20.19
N SER A 105 0.55 -16.63 -20.25
CA SER A 105 0.14 -15.98 -21.50
C SER A 105 0.54 -14.50 -21.51
N PRO A 106 1.81 -14.16 -21.76
CA PRO A 106 2.23 -12.78 -21.96
C PRO A 106 1.68 -12.30 -23.31
N LYS A 107 0.39 -11.95 -23.36
CA LYS A 107 -0.20 -11.30 -24.53
C LYS A 107 0.50 -9.95 -24.70
N LYS A 108 1.40 -9.89 -25.68
CA LYS A 108 1.93 -8.65 -26.27
C LYS A 108 0.77 -7.85 -26.89
N CYS A 109 -0.03 -7.21 -26.06
CA CYS A 109 -0.91 -6.13 -26.51
C CYS A 109 -0.36 -4.84 -25.92
N ARG A 110 0.52 -4.19 -26.69
CA ARG A 110 0.87 -2.78 -26.47
C ARG A 110 -0.41 -1.96 -26.64
N GLY A 111 -1.00 -1.62 -25.51
CA GLY A 111 -2.19 -0.79 -25.35
C GLY A 111 -2.41 -0.66 -23.85
N MET A 112 -2.91 0.50 -23.40
CA MET A 112 -3.16 0.88 -22.00
C MET A 112 -4.20 -0.03 -21.31
N ASN A 113 -3.99 -1.35 -21.29
CA ASN A 113 -4.83 -2.27 -20.54
C ASN A 113 -4.37 -2.20 -19.08
N LYS A 114 -5.12 -1.45 -18.28
CA LYS A 114 -5.03 -1.41 -16.83
C LYS A 114 -4.94 -2.84 -16.28
N ASN A 115 -3.91 -3.13 -15.47
CA ASN A 115 -3.72 -4.44 -14.88
C ASN A 115 -4.59 -4.58 -13.63
N TYR A 116 -5.90 -4.68 -13.85
CA TYR A 116 -6.88 -4.77 -12.78
C TYR A 116 -6.56 -5.83 -11.72
N ILE A 117 -5.94 -6.96 -12.10
CA ILE A 117 -5.63 -8.01 -11.12
C ILE A 117 -4.56 -7.52 -10.14
N GLU A 118 -3.51 -6.86 -10.61
CA GLU A 118 -2.48 -6.29 -9.74
C GLU A 118 -3.00 -5.09 -8.95
N ASP A 119 -3.84 -4.25 -9.56
CA ASP A 119 -4.46 -3.09 -8.88
C ASP A 119 -5.40 -3.55 -7.75
N ILE A 120 -6.26 -4.56 -8.02
CA ILE A 120 -7.10 -5.18 -6.99
C ILE A 120 -6.26 -5.83 -5.91
N ALA A 121 -5.20 -6.56 -6.28
CA ALA A 121 -4.31 -7.19 -5.31
C ALA A 121 -3.65 -6.15 -4.40
N ASN A 122 -3.24 -5.00 -4.95
CA ASN A 122 -2.66 -3.91 -4.17
C ASN A 122 -3.63 -3.39 -3.11
N GLU A 123 -4.86 -3.06 -3.50
CA GLU A 123 -5.89 -2.58 -2.58
C GLU A 123 -6.27 -3.65 -1.54
N ALA A 124 -6.36 -4.92 -1.95
CA ALA A 124 -6.69 -6.03 -1.07
C ALA A 124 -5.57 -6.32 -0.04
N ILE A 125 -4.30 -6.23 -0.44
CA ILE A 125 -3.17 -6.42 0.46
C ILE A 125 -3.08 -5.29 1.48
N ASN A 126 -3.28 -4.04 1.08
CA ASN A 126 -3.29 -2.92 2.02
C ASN A 126 -4.48 -2.97 2.97
N LEU A 127 -5.65 -3.42 2.50
CA LEU A 127 -6.79 -3.72 3.38
C LEU A 127 -6.45 -4.84 4.39
N LEU A 128 -5.86 -5.93 3.92
CA LEU A 128 -5.45 -7.06 4.77
C LEU A 128 -4.46 -6.62 5.84
N TRP A 129 -3.45 -5.85 5.45
CA TRP A 129 -2.47 -5.27 6.35
C TRP A 129 -3.14 -4.45 7.45
N ASN A 130 -3.95 -3.46 7.10
CA ASN A 130 -4.63 -2.59 8.07
C ASN A 130 -5.46 -3.37 9.10
N ILE A 131 -6.18 -4.41 8.65
CA ILE A 131 -7.05 -5.21 9.52
C ILE A 131 -6.21 -6.11 10.41
N CYS A 132 -5.21 -6.82 9.87
CA CYS A 132 -4.36 -7.73 10.64
C CYS A 132 -3.52 -7.01 11.69
N GLU A 133 -3.03 -5.79 11.40
CA GLU A 133 -2.30 -4.98 12.37
C GLU A 133 -3.19 -4.53 13.54
N CYS A 134 -4.49 -4.36 13.28
CA CYS A 134 -5.43 -3.87 14.30
C CYS A 134 -6.17 -4.98 15.07
N ASN A 135 -6.22 -6.22 14.56
CA ASN A 135 -7.16 -7.22 15.08
C ASN A 135 -6.59 -8.65 15.08
N ASN A 136 -6.44 -9.23 16.28
CA ASN A 136 -5.95 -10.61 16.47
C ASN A 136 -6.86 -11.70 15.86
N THR A 137 -8.17 -11.46 15.75
CA THR A 137 -9.07 -12.41 15.07
C THR A 137 -8.81 -12.44 13.57
N ALA A 138 -8.51 -11.29 12.95
CA ALA A 138 -8.09 -11.23 11.56
C ALA A 138 -6.74 -11.94 11.34
N LEU A 139 -5.78 -11.75 12.26
CA LEU A 139 -4.51 -12.47 12.22
C LEU A 139 -4.70 -14.00 12.36
N TYR A 140 -5.60 -14.43 13.24
CA TYR A 140 -5.98 -15.84 13.34
C TYR A 140 -6.61 -16.36 12.04
N ILE A 141 -7.51 -15.60 11.41
CA ILE A 141 -8.11 -15.96 10.12
C ILE A 141 -7.03 -16.04 9.03
N PHE A 142 -6.09 -15.08 8.99
CA PHE A 142 -4.96 -15.07 8.06
C PHE A 142 -4.16 -16.37 8.14
N ASN A 143 -3.79 -16.79 9.36
CA ASN A 143 -3.05 -18.02 9.60
C ASN A 143 -3.87 -19.24 9.18
N LYS A 144 -5.12 -19.33 9.64
CA LYS A 144 -6.01 -20.48 9.42
C LYS A 144 -6.33 -20.69 7.93
N GLU A 145 -6.54 -19.60 7.19
CA GLU A 145 -6.91 -19.65 5.77
C GLU A 145 -5.71 -19.81 4.84
N GLY A 146 -4.47 -19.84 5.36
CA GLY A 146 -3.26 -19.99 4.57
C GLY A 146 -2.98 -18.79 3.66
N CYS A 147 -3.32 -17.58 4.12
CA CYS A 147 -3.16 -16.36 3.32
C CYS A 147 -1.71 -16.08 2.92
N LEU A 148 -0.73 -16.54 3.72
CA LEU A 148 0.69 -16.37 3.45
C LEU A 148 1.10 -16.83 2.05
N GLU A 149 0.56 -17.94 1.55
CA GLU A 149 0.91 -18.46 0.22
C GLU A 149 0.52 -17.48 -0.89
N ALA A 150 -0.69 -16.93 -0.81
CA ALA A 150 -1.15 -15.91 -1.76
C ALA A 150 -0.31 -14.63 -1.65
N VAL A 151 -0.04 -14.17 -0.42
CA VAL A 151 0.80 -12.99 -0.12
C VAL A 151 2.19 -13.12 -0.73
N LEU A 152 2.86 -14.25 -0.53
CA LEU A 152 4.19 -14.53 -1.11
C LEU A 152 4.14 -14.65 -2.64
N ASN A 153 3.02 -15.05 -3.23
CA ASN A 153 2.90 -15.08 -4.69
C ASN A 153 2.93 -13.67 -5.29
N TYR A 154 2.29 -12.69 -4.64
CA TYR A 154 2.36 -11.29 -5.05
C TYR A 154 3.78 -10.73 -4.94
N MET A 155 4.53 -11.11 -3.90
CA MET A 155 5.93 -10.68 -3.71
C MET A 155 6.82 -10.99 -4.94
N LYS A 156 6.52 -12.08 -5.68
CA LYS A 156 7.26 -12.43 -6.92
C LYS A 156 7.22 -11.34 -8.00
N LYS A 157 6.32 -10.35 -7.88
CA LYS A 157 6.22 -9.19 -8.78
C LYS A 157 7.19 -8.05 -8.46
N PHE A 158 8.05 -8.17 -7.46
CA PHE A 158 8.97 -7.10 -7.05
C PHE A 158 9.81 -6.47 -8.18
N ALA A 159 10.14 -7.24 -9.22
CA ALA A 159 10.90 -6.74 -10.38
C ALA A 159 10.06 -5.94 -11.39
N THR A 160 8.73 -6.09 -11.39
CA THR A 160 7.83 -5.46 -12.37
C THR A 160 6.81 -4.50 -11.75
N ASN A 161 6.52 -4.66 -10.46
CA ASN A 161 5.57 -3.86 -9.70
C ASN A 161 6.08 -3.72 -8.26
N VAL A 162 6.94 -2.72 -8.04
CA VAL A 162 7.56 -2.46 -6.73
C VAL A 162 6.54 -1.94 -5.71
N ASP A 163 5.51 -1.23 -6.14
CA ASP A 163 4.47 -0.69 -5.25
C ASP A 163 3.67 -1.83 -4.60
N LEU A 164 3.21 -2.79 -5.41
CA LEU A 164 2.58 -4.02 -4.88
C LEU A 164 3.53 -4.79 -3.95
N ALA A 165 4.80 -4.90 -4.31
CA ALA A 165 5.78 -5.60 -3.46
C ALA A 165 6.00 -4.90 -2.11
N ILE A 166 5.98 -3.56 -2.06
CA ILE A 166 6.06 -2.79 -0.81
C ILE A 166 4.80 -3.04 0.03
N SER A 167 3.60 -2.96 -0.55
CA SER A 167 2.35 -3.29 0.17
C SER A 167 2.39 -4.71 0.76
N VAL A 168 2.91 -5.68 0.01
CA VAL A 168 3.11 -7.05 0.48
C VAL A 168 4.15 -7.11 1.60
N ALA A 169 5.26 -6.37 1.49
CA ALA A 169 6.31 -6.35 2.51
C ALA A 169 5.83 -5.71 3.83
N ASN A 170 5.04 -4.64 3.76
CA ASN A 170 4.39 -4.02 4.92
C ASN A 170 3.44 -5.03 5.60
N CYS A 171 2.58 -5.68 4.82
CA CYS A 171 1.70 -6.72 5.33
C CYS A 171 2.49 -7.86 6.00
N LEU A 172 3.56 -8.34 5.37
CA LEU A 172 4.41 -9.41 5.90
C LEU A 172 5.12 -9.02 7.19
N GLN A 173 5.64 -7.80 7.29
CA GLN A 173 6.26 -7.32 8.53
C GLN A 173 5.22 -7.36 9.67
N ALA A 174 4.03 -6.81 9.45
CA ALA A 174 2.99 -6.72 10.48
C ALA A 174 2.47 -8.10 10.92
N VAL A 175 2.19 -9.00 9.97
CA VAL A 175 1.65 -10.33 10.31
C VAL A 175 2.69 -11.29 10.87
N THR A 176 3.99 -11.00 10.74
CA THR A 176 5.06 -11.82 11.32
C THR A 176 5.51 -11.34 12.70
N GLU A 177 5.19 -10.09 13.07
CA GLU A 177 5.48 -9.56 14.41
C GLU A 177 4.69 -10.32 15.48
N ASP A 178 5.40 -10.89 16.45
CA ASP A 178 4.83 -11.67 17.58
C ASP A 178 3.80 -12.75 17.19
N ASN A 179 3.97 -13.39 16.03
CA ASN A 179 3.05 -14.41 15.50
C ASN A 179 3.72 -15.79 15.34
N PRO A 180 3.89 -16.56 16.44
CA PRO A 180 4.54 -17.87 16.40
C PRO A 180 3.78 -18.91 15.56
N ASP A 181 2.45 -18.79 15.46
CA ASP A 181 1.61 -19.72 14.70
C ASP A 181 1.96 -19.70 13.21
N LEU A 182 2.34 -18.53 12.69
CA LEU A 182 2.70 -18.33 11.28
C LEU A 182 4.08 -18.91 10.93
N LEU A 183 5.01 -19.01 11.89
CA LEU A 183 6.39 -19.46 11.64
C LEU A 183 6.46 -20.82 10.93
N SER A 184 5.57 -21.74 11.31
CA SER A 184 5.46 -23.08 10.72
C SER A 184 5.14 -23.07 9.21
N SER A 185 4.59 -21.96 8.70
CA SER A 185 4.18 -21.81 7.30
C SER A 185 5.34 -21.32 6.40
N PHE A 186 6.44 -20.85 6.97
CA PHE A 186 7.64 -20.44 6.24
C PHE A 186 8.55 -21.63 5.92
N ASN A 187 8.28 -22.25 4.76
CA ASN A 187 9.14 -23.30 4.20
C ASN A 187 10.33 -22.72 3.40
N ALA A 188 11.19 -23.60 2.89
CA ALA A 188 12.37 -23.21 2.10
C ALA A 188 12.03 -22.37 0.86
N SER A 189 10.90 -22.62 0.20
CA SER A 189 10.46 -21.81 -0.95
C SER A 189 10.03 -20.41 -0.53
N ALA A 190 9.38 -20.27 0.63
CA ALA A 190 9.00 -18.97 1.19
C ALA A 190 10.25 -18.16 1.53
N GLN A 191 11.21 -18.77 2.22
CA GLN A 191 12.50 -18.15 2.56
C GLN A 191 13.27 -17.72 1.30
N GLN A 192 13.31 -18.56 0.26
CA GLN A 192 13.98 -18.22 -1.00
C GLN A 192 13.37 -16.97 -1.67
N ILE A 193 12.05 -16.78 -1.62
CA ILE A 193 11.40 -15.58 -2.17
C ILE A 193 11.91 -14.33 -1.44
N LEU A 194 11.96 -14.36 -0.11
CA LEU A 194 12.43 -13.23 0.69
C LEU A 194 13.92 -12.94 0.47
N GLU A 195 14.75 -13.99 0.38
CA GLU A 195 16.18 -13.86 0.07
C GLU A 195 16.41 -13.23 -1.31
N MET A 196 15.64 -13.60 -2.33
CA MET A 196 15.74 -12.96 -3.66
C MET A 196 15.47 -11.46 -3.61
N VAL A 197 14.52 -11.02 -2.76
CA VAL A 197 14.20 -9.60 -2.62
C VAL A 197 15.31 -8.86 -1.88
N MET A 198 15.89 -9.43 -0.81
CA MET A 198 17.06 -8.85 -0.14
C MET A 198 18.24 -8.63 -1.11
N LEU A 199 18.40 -9.53 -2.08
CA LEU A 199 19.49 -9.51 -3.06
C LEU A 199 19.17 -8.71 -4.33
N CYS A 200 17.99 -8.09 -4.41
CA CYS A 200 17.62 -7.24 -5.54
C CYS A 200 18.68 -6.12 -5.71
N PRO A 201 19.27 -5.90 -6.91
CA PRO A 201 20.34 -4.93 -7.11
C PRO A 201 19.86 -3.50 -7.29
N GLU A 202 18.55 -3.28 -7.45
CA GLU A 202 17.96 -1.96 -7.71
C GLU A 202 18.19 -0.99 -6.55
N SER A 203 18.41 0.29 -6.85
CA SER A 203 18.86 1.27 -5.86
C SER A 203 17.89 2.44 -5.65
N SER A 204 16.68 2.40 -6.21
CA SER A 204 15.68 3.45 -5.94
C SER A 204 15.23 3.43 -4.47
N MET A 205 14.65 4.53 -3.98
CA MET A 205 14.24 4.63 -2.57
C MET A 205 13.15 3.62 -2.24
N LYS A 206 12.25 3.33 -3.18
CA LYS A 206 11.29 2.23 -3.09
C LYS A 206 11.94 0.86 -2.93
N HIS A 207 13.02 0.56 -3.66
CA HIS A 207 13.72 -0.72 -3.52
C HIS A 207 14.51 -0.80 -2.21
N ILE A 208 15.00 0.34 -1.70
CA ILE A 208 15.60 0.42 -0.37
C ILE A 208 14.54 0.11 0.69
N LEU A 209 13.38 0.76 0.65
CA LEU A 209 12.25 0.46 1.53
C LEU A 209 11.85 -1.01 1.48
N LEU A 210 11.67 -1.55 0.28
CA LEU A 210 11.30 -2.95 0.07
C LEU A 210 12.31 -3.90 0.74
N ARG A 211 13.61 -3.70 0.50
CA ARG A 211 14.66 -4.52 1.13
C ARG A 211 14.66 -4.39 2.64
N THR A 212 14.46 -3.19 3.17
CA THR A 212 14.41 -2.94 4.61
C THR A 212 13.22 -3.66 5.27
N LEU A 213 12.03 -3.61 4.68
CA LEU A 213 10.84 -4.31 5.16
C LEU A 213 11.01 -5.83 5.14
N ILE A 214 11.59 -6.37 4.07
CA ILE A 214 11.88 -7.81 3.96
C ILE A 214 12.96 -8.23 4.96
N ALA A 215 13.99 -7.41 5.17
CA ALA A 215 14.99 -7.67 6.20
C ALA A 215 14.35 -7.72 7.61
N GLY A 216 13.37 -6.86 7.89
CA GLY A 216 12.55 -6.93 9.10
C GLY A 216 11.69 -8.18 9.19
N THR A 217 11.01 -8.55 8.11
CA THR A 217 10.22 -9.79 8.03
C THR A 217 11.10 -11.02 8.34
N ILE A 218 12.30 -11.10 7.75
CA ILE A 218 13.24 -12.20 7.98
C ILE A 218 13.72 -12.21 9.44
N TRP A 219 13.94 -11.04 10.03
CA TRP A 219 14.28 -10.95 11.45
C TRP A 219 13.16 -11.49 12.36
N ASN A 220 11.90 -11.17 12.06
CA ASN A 220 10.75 -11.70 12.79
C ASN A 220 10.69 -13.22 12.72
N ILE A 221 10.97 -13.80 11.55
CA ILE A 221 10.95 -15.26 11.33
C ILE A 221 12.31 -15.95 11.53
N LYS A 222 13.29 -15.30 12.17
CA LYS A 222 14.67 -15.80 12.32
C LYS A 222 14.78 -17.22 12.89
N ASP A 223 13.82 -17.62 13.71
CA ASP A 223 13.77 -18.95 14.33
C ASP A 223 13.43 -20.07 13.32
N THR A 224 12.95 -19.71 12.13
CA THR A 224 12.74 -20.63 11.00
C THR A 224 14.01 -20.81 10.15
N ILE A 225 15.02 -19.96 10.33
CA ILE A 225 16.25 -19.97 9.53
C ILE A 225 17.21 -21.05 10.07
N PRO A 226 17.80 -21.89 9.20
CA PRO A 226 18.78 -22.88 9.63
C PRO A 226 19.94 -22.26 10.44
N PRO A 227 20.38 -22.87 11.56
CA PRO A 227 21.45 -22.31 12.39
C PRO A 227 22.77 -22.06 11.63
N GLY A 228 23.04 -22.84 10.59
CA GLY A 228 24.23 -22.68 9.75
C GLY A 228 24.23 -21.45 8.84
N SER A 229 23.06 -20.90 8.51
CA SER A 229 22.91 -19.69 7.68
C SER A 229 22.52 -18.45 8.49
N LEU A 230 22.03 -18.61 9.72
CA LEU A 230 21.58 -17.50 10.57
C LEU A 230 22.60 -16.36 10.67
N GLY A 231 23.87 -16.67 10.90
CA GLY A 231 24.92 -15.64 10.99
C GLY A 231 25.10 -14.84 9.69
N SER A 232 25.05 -15.50 8.53
CA SER A 232 25.11 -14.79 7.23
C SER A 232 23.84 -13.97 6.97
N THR A 233 22.67 -14.49 7.33
CA THR A 233 21.39 -13.80 7.19
C THR A 233 21.35 -12.54 8.04
N VAL A 234 21.78 -12.62 9.31
CA VAL A 234 21.87 -11.46 10.21
C VAL A 234 22.83 -10.41 9.66
N ASN A 235 24.00 -10.82 9.15
CA ASN A 235 24.93 -9.88 8.51
C ASN A 235 24.33 -9.18 7.28
N ALA A 236 23.55 -9.91 6.46
CA ALA A 236 22.86 -9.32 5.32
C ALA A 236 21.78 -8.31 5.74
N ILE A 237 21.01 -8.61 6.79
CA ILE A 237 20.02 -7.69 7.37
C ILE A 237 20.70 -6.41 7.85
N LEU A 238 21.76 -6.53 8.67
CA LEU A 238 22.49 -5.38 9.20
C LEU A 238 23.11 -4.53 8.08
N LYS A 239 23.59 -5.16 7.01
CA LYS A 239 24.10 -4.47 5.84
C LYS A 239 22.99 -3.64 5.15
N ILE A 240 21.81 -4.20 4.92
CA ILE A 240 20.67 -3.48 4.33
C ILE A 240 20.29 -2.27 5.21
N PHE A 241 20.19 -2.46 6.52
CA PHE A 241 19.88 -1.35 7.43
C PHE A 241 20.96 -0.28 7.40
N SER A 242 22.23 -0.67 7.43
CA SER A 242 23.34 0.28 7.32
C SER A 242 23.30 1.06 6.00
N GLU A 243 22.99 0.42 4.88
CA GLU A 243 22.86 1.06 3.56
C GLU A 243 21.69 2.05 3.53
N SER A 244 20.54 1.67 4.11
CA SER A 244 19.37 2.56 4.22
C SER A 244 19.67 3.80 5.07
N LEU A 245 20.38 3.63 6.19
CA LEU A 245 20.71 4.70 7.14
C LEU A 245 21.87 5.59 6.69
N ALA A 246 22.69 5.12 5.75
CA ALA A 246 23.81 5.89 5.21
C ALA A 246 23.38 7.04 4.28
N ILE A 247 22.14 7.02 3.79
CA ILE A 247 21.60 8.06 2.90
C ILE A 247 21.22 9.28 3.72
N ASP A 248 21.79 10.45 3.39
CA ASP A 248 21.37 11.71 4.00
C ASP A 248 20.00 12.12 3.46
N ALA A 249 18.95 11.86 4.24
CA ALA A 249 17.58 12.22 3.88
C ALA A 249 17.40 13.75 3.78
N GLY A 250 18.15 14.54 4.56
CA GLY A 250 18.10 15.99 4.51
C GLY A 250 18.59 16.54 3.18
N GLU A 251 19.77 16.09 2.74
CA GLU A 251 20.32 16.44 1.42
C GLU A 251 19.43 15.93 0.29
N THR A 252 18.93 14.69 0.39
CA THR A 252 18.04 14.08 -0.61
C THR A 252 16.76 14.89 -0.79
N ILE A 253 16.11 15.31 0.30
CA ILE A 253 14.89 16.12 0.26
C ILE A 253 15.14 17.47 -0.41
N ILE A 254 16.26 18.12 -0.11
CA ILE A 254 16.62 19.41 -0.73
C ILE A 254 16.79 19.22 -2.24
N HIS A 255 17.56 18.22 -2.66
CA HIS A 255 17.80 17.94 -4.08
C HIS A 255 16.51 17.61 -4.83
N MET A 256 15.62 16.79 -4.25
CA MET A 256 14.33 16.45 -4.87
C MET A 256 13.39 17.66 -4.97
N ASN A 257 13.36 18.53 -3.95
CA ASN A 257 12.59 19.77 -4.00
C ASN A 257 13.10 20.73 -5.09
N GLU A 258 14.40 20.84 -5.26
CA GLU A 258 15.01 21.63 -6.34
C GLU A 258 14.68 21.06 -7.71
N ALA A 259 14.77 19.73 -7.87
CA ALA A 259 14.40 19.04 -9.10
C ALA A 259 12.93 19.28 -9.48
N GLU A 260 12.02 19.16 -8.52
CA GLU A 260 10.58 19.37 -8.76
C GLU A 260 10.27 20.84 -9.10
N LYS A 261 10.89 21.80 -8.41
CA LYS A 261 10.77 23.23 -8.76
C LYS A 261 11.24 23.51 -10.18
N ASN A 262 12.34 22.89 -10.60
CA ASN A 262 12.85 23.04 -11.95
C ASN A 262 11.90 22.40 -12.98
N ARG A 263 11.34 21.22 -12.68
CA ARG A 263 10.36 20.55 -13.55
C ARG A 263 9.11 21.40 -13.74
N LEU A 264 8.56 21.96 -12.66
CA LEU A 264 7.41 22.86 -12.70
C LEU A 264 7.69 24.13 -13.50
N LYS A 265 8.89 24.72 -13.33
CA LYS A 265 9.31 25.89 -14.09
C LYS A 265 9.37 25.59 -15.60
N LEU A 266 9.96 24.47 -15.99
CA LEU A 266 10.02 24.04 -17.39
C LEU A 266 8.64 23.72 -17.97
N ALA A 267 7.73 23.17 -17.17
CA ALA A 267 6.34 22.91 -17.61
C ALA A 267 5.60 24.22 -17.90
N VAL A 268 5.73 25.24 -17.03
CA VAL A 268 5.16 26.57 -17.26
C VAL A 268 5.77 27.23 -18.49
N GLU A 269 7.08 27.13 -18.68
CA GLU A 269 7.76 27.66 -19.87
C GLU A 269 7.26 26.98 -21.16
N ALA A 270 7.08 25.66 -21.16
CA ALA A 270 6.52 24.90 -22.29
C ALA A 270 5.06 25.26 -22.59
N GLU A 271 4.21 25.42 -21.56
CA GLU A 271 2.83 25.88 -21.72
C GLU A 271 2.77 27.32 -22.26
N THR A 272 3.70 28.20 -21.90
CA THR A 272 3.77 29.56 -22.47
C THR A 272 4.25 29.59 -23.92
N GLU A 273 5.10 28.65 -24.35
CA GLU A 273 5.51 28.53 -25.76
C GLU A 273 4.41 27.93 -26.65
N GLU A 274 3.65 26.95 -26.15
CA GLU A 274 2.49 26.38 -26.86
C GLU A 274 1.33 27.40 -26.97
N ASN A 275 1.07 28.18 -25.91
CA ASN A 275 0.05 29.24 -25.93
C ASN A 275 0.44 30.49 -26.74
N MET A 276 1.71 30.64 -27.17
CA MET A 276 2.11 31.67 -28.13
C MET A 276 1.89 31.23 -29.59
N SER A 277 1.54 29.96 -29.82
CA SER A 277 1.20 29.43 -31.14
C SER A 277 -0.31 29.36 -31.42
N ASP A 278 -1.13 29.36 -30.36
CA ASP A 278 -2.59 29.38 -30.45
C ASP A 278 -3.15 30.50 -29.57
N THR A 279 -3.94 31.38 -30.18
CA THR A 279 -4.74 32.46 -29.56
C THR A 279 -4.07 33.84 -29.54
N THR A 280 -4.10 34.46 -30.71
CA THR A 280 -4.51 35.86 -30.75
C THR A 280 -5.96 35.93 -30.27
N GLU A 281 -6.25 36.90 -29.40
CA GLU A 281 -7.57 37.36 -28.93
C GLU A 281 -8.07 36.91 -27.54
N ASN A 282 -7.88 37.88 -26.64
CA ASN A 282 -8.82 38.37 -25.61
C ASN A 282 -8.73 37.83 -24.17
N CYS A 283 -7.92 38.58 -23.43
CA CYS A 283 -7.92 38.83 -21.99
C CYS A 283 -9.23 39.50 -21.51
N VAL A 284 -9.82 39.01 -20.39
CA VAL A 284 -10.40 39.88 -19.34
C VAL A 284 -10.26 39.21 -17.94
N LEU A 285 -9.76 40.03 -17.03
CA LEU A 285 -9.43 39.93 -15.60
C LEU A 285 -10.55 39.47 -14.63
N SER A 286 -10.19 38.92 -13.47
CA SER A 286 -10.49 39.50 -12.14
C SER A 286 -9.85 38.72 -10.97
N GLU A 287 -9.46 39.47 -9.93
CA GLU A 287 -8.64 39.13 -8.76
C GLU A 287 -9.46 38.67 -7.53
N ASP A 288 -8.74 38.37 -6.43
CA ASP A 288 -9.13 38.28 -4.99
C ASP A 288 -9.66 36.93 -4.46
N ASP A 289 -9.36 36.45 -3.24
CA ASP A 289 -8.60 36.98 -2.10
C ASP A 289 -8.31 35.85 -1.08
N ASN A 290 -7.26 36.08 -0.28
CA ASN A 290 -7.08 35.74 1.15
C ASN A 290 -6.70 34.34 1.70
N MET A 291 -5.74 34.44 2.63
CA MET A 291 -5.06 33.44 3.46
C MET A 291 -5.80 33.21 4.78
N GLU A 292 -5.63 32.03 5.41
CA GLU A 292 -5.63 31.94 6.89
C GLU A 292 -4.88 30.70 7.41
N GLU A 293 -4.10 30.92 8.46
CA GLU A 293 -3.13 30.01 9.10
C GLU A 293 -3.64 29.37 10.41
N ILE A 294 -3.31 28.07 10.62
CA ILE A 294 -2.80 27.38 11.87
C ILE A 294 -3.81 27.21 13.06
N PRO A 295 -3.93 26.03 13.78
CA PRO A 295 -2.84 25.51 14.62
C PRO A 295 -2.65 24.00 14.88
N LYS A 296 -1.47 23.77 15.48
CA LYS A 296 -0.77 22.54 15.86
C LYS A 296 -1.48 21.67 16.91
N GLY A 297 -1.26 20.35 16.79
CA GLY A 297 -0.97 19.48 17.93
C GLY A 297 -1.92 18.30 18.17
N LYS A 298 -1.48 17.08 17.81
CA LYS A 298 -1.38 15.90 18.71
C LYS A 298 -0.83 14.68 17.96
N LEU A 299 0.13 14.04 18.62
CA LEU A 299 0.81 12.78 18.28
C LEU A 299 -0.21 11.73 17.75
N ARG A 300 -0.13 11.41 16.46
CA ARG A 300 -0.85 10.30 15.83
C ARG A 300 0.18 9.23 15.51
N ARG A 301 -0.08 7.99 15.91
CA ARG A 301 0.59 6.82 15.31
C ARG A 301 0.36 6.92 13.79
N GLU A 302 1.46 6.93 13.04
CA GLU A 302 1.47 7.11 11.60
C GLU A 302 0.97 5.82 10.95
N SER A 303 -0.33 5.78 10.62
CA SER A 303 -0.82 4.88 9.59
C SER A 303 -0.22 5.36 8.27
N ASP A 304 0.62 4.55 7.63
CA ASP A 304 1.36 4.89 6.41
C ASP A 304 0.41 5.45 5.33
N VAL A 305 0.55 6.75 5.05
CA VAL A 305 -0.31 7.54 4.17
C VAL A 305 0.20 7.58 2.74
N SER A 306 1.31 6.89 2.45
CA SER A 306 2.01 6.91 1.16
C SER A 306 1.08 6.56 -0.02
N ASP A 307 0.14 5.65 0.21
CA ASP A 307 -0.85 5.19 -0.80
C ASP A 307 -2.03 6.15 -1.00
N LEU A 308 -2.11 7.23 -0.22
CA LEU A 308 -3.10 8.30 -0.38
C LEU A 308 -2.52 9.52 -1.12
N LEU A 309 -1.26 9.45 -1.54
CA LEU A 309 -0.61 10.53 -2.25
C LEU A 309 -1.03 10.58 -3.73
N PRO A 310 -1.29 11.77 -4.28
CA PRO A 310 -1.56 11.97 -5.71
C PRO A 310 -0.51 11.33 -6.63
N SER A 311 -0.94 10.80 -7.78
CA SER A 311 -0.10 10.05 -8.73
C SER A 311 0.98 10.90 -9.41
N ASP A 312 0.85 12.22 -9.38
CA ASP A 312 1.72 13.21 -10.01
C ASP A 312 2.95 13.60 -9.16
N LYS A 313 3.01 13.18 -7.89
CA LYS A 313 4.07 13.56 -6.94
C LYS A 313 5.09 12.45 -6.73
N TRP A 314 5.82 12.06 -7.77
CA TRP A 314 6.76 10.94 -7.69
C TRP A 314 7.95 11.23 -6.76
N GLU A 315 8.44 12.46 -6.69
CA GLU A 315 9.50 12.88 -5.76
C GLU A 315 9.04 12.67 -4.31
N LEU A 316 7.80 13.03 -3.99
CA LEU A 316 7.24 12.85 -2.66
C LEU A 316 7.16 11.36 -2.29
N LYS A 317 6.82 10.49 -3.24
CA LYS A 317 6.79 9.04 -3.02
C LYS A 317 8.18 8.48 -2.76
N GLU A 318 9.21 8.93 -3.49
CA GLU A 318 10.60 8.50 -3.24
C GLU A 318 11.13 9.01 -1.89
N VAL A 319 10.87 10.27 -1.53
CA VAL A 319 11.23 10.81 -0.20
C VAL A 319 10.55 10.01 0.90
N THR A 320 9.25 9.76 0.76
CA THR A 320 8.49 9.03 1.77
C THR A 320 9.04 7.62 1.92
N ALA A 321 9.33 6.94 0.81
CA ALA A 321 9.94 5.61 0.85
C ALA A 321 11.29 5.60 1.59
N LEU A 322 12.15 6.60 1.36
CA LEU A 322 13.42 6.72 2.07
C LEU A 322 13.22 6.91 3.58
N LEU A 323 12.35 7.84 3.97
CA LEU A 323 12.08 8.13 5.38
C LEU A 323 11.48 6.93 6.09
N THR A 324 10.50 6.26 5.47
CA THR A 324 9.89 5.03 6.01
C THR A 324 10.94 3.93 6.14
N ALA A 325 11.85 3.78 5.17
CA ALA A 325 12.92 2.78 5.25
C ALA A 325 13.84 3.06 6.44
N GLN A 326 14.25 4.30 6.65
CA GLN A 326 15.12 4.68 7.76
C GLN A 326 14.44 4.51 9.11
N GLN A 327 13.17 4.92 9.23
CA GLN A 327 12.37 4.70 10.43
C GLN A 327 12.26 3.21 10.74
N THR A 328 11.84 2.40 9.77
CA THR A 328 11.68 0.95 9.92
C THR A 328 13.00 0.28 10.35
N ALA A 329 14.12 0.65 9.71
CA ALA A 329 15.44 0.11 10.07
C ALA A 329 15.81 0.45 11.52
N LEU A 330 15.57 1.69 11.97
CA LEU A 330 15.85 2.11 13.34
C LEU A 330 14.97 1.37 14.36
N GLU A 331 13.67 1.24 14.09
CA GLU A 331 12.74 0.52 14.95
C GLU A 331 13.17 -0.94 15.14
N ILE A 332 13.53 -1.63 14.04
CA ILE A 332 13.99 -3.01 14.11
C ILE A 332 15.32 -3.13 14.84
N ILE A 333 16.29 -2.23 14.59
CA ILE A 333 17.58 -2.22 15.30
C ILE A 333 17.37 -2.04 16.80
N VAL A 334 16.47 -1.12 17.19
CA VAL A 334 16.12 -0.94 18.61
C VAL A 334 15.56 -2.25 19.18
N ASN A 335 14.62 -2.90 18.49
CA ASN A 335 14.06 -4.19 18.93
C ASN A 335 15.12 -5.30 19.03
N MET A 336 16.11 -5.32 18.12
CA MET A 336 17.26 -6.24 18.16
C MET A 336 18.15 -6.02 19.39
N CYS A 337 18.32 -4.77 19.83
CA CYS A 337 19.22 -4.42 20.93
C CYS A 337 18.52 -4.41 22.29
N CYS A 338 17.20 -4.22 22.32
CA CYS A 338 16.39 -4.10 23.54
C CYS A 338 15.71 -5.42 23.96
N SER A 339 16.03 -6.54 23.32
CA SER A 339 15.50 -7.85 23.71
C SER A 339 16.04 -8.22 25.10
N GLU A 340 15.17 -8.19 26.12
CA GLU A 340 15.42 -8.72 27.47
C GLU A 340 15.56 -10.25 27.47
#